data_AF-A0A1F3VEI3-F1
#
_entry.id   AF-A0A1F3VEI3-F1
#
_cell.length_a   1.000
_cell.length_b   1.000
_cell.length_c   1.000
_cell.angle_alpha   90.00
_cell.angle_beta   90.00
_cell.angle_gamma   90.00
#
_symmetry.space_group_name_H-M   'P 1'
#
loop_
_entity.id
_entity.type
_entity.pdbx_description
1 polymer ?
#
loop_
_entity_poly.entity_id
_entity_poly.type
_entity_poly.pdbx_seq_one_letter_code
_entity_poly.pdbx_strand_id
1 'polypeptide(L)' 'MGKIGGQKSKRVLNSETARKMVCLREARRAFKKYHAQCFWSYDTEYKIMFADISWVAEQLMKNGNRALWQIGVKLCR' A
#
# COMPACT_ATOMS: atom_id res chain seq x y z
N MET A 1 -27.64 -13.76 -1.44
CA MET A 1 -27.18 -12.64 -0.58
C MET A 1 -26.47 -13.19 0.65
N GLY A 2 -25.19 -12.83 0.84
CA GLY A 2 -24.60 -12.66 2.16
C GLY A 2 -24.09 -13.91 2.91
N LYS A 3 -22.76 -14.09 2.87
CA LYS A 3 -21.83 -14.14 4.04
C LYS A 3 -20.67 -15.10 3.74
N ILE A 4 -19.52 -14.54 3.36
CA ILE A 4 -18.22 -15.19 3.57
C ILE A 4 -17.53 -14.42 4.70
N GLY A 5 -18.06 -14.61 5.91
CA GLY A 5 -17.38 -14.27 7.15
C GLY A 5 -16.52 -15.46 7.54
N GLY A 6 -15.23 -15.44 7.20
CA GLY A 6 -14.32 -16.55 7.41
C GLY A 6 -12.97 -16.09 7.94
N GLN A 7 -12.85 -16.14 9.28
CA GLN A 7 -11.62 -16.39 10.05
C GLN A 7 -10.35 -15.58 9.71
N LYS A 8 -9.94 -14.68 10.63
CA LYS A 8 -8.54 -14.63 11.10
C LYS A 8 -8.37 -13.71 12.30
N SER A 9 -8.02 -14.33 13.43
CA SER A 9 -7.32 -13.76 14.59
C SER A 9 -8.01 -12.63 15.35
N LYS A 10 -8.65 -12.98 16.48
CA LYS A 10 -8.93 -12.07 17.61
C LYS A 10 -7.64 -11.69 18.35
N ARG A 11 -6.53 -11.40 17.65
CA ARG A 11 -5.39 -10.74 18.29
C ARG A 11 -5.85 -9.31 18.52
N VAL A 12 -5.89 -8.89 19.78
CA VAL A 12 -6.10 -7.50 20.21
C VAL A 12 -5.46 -6.61 19.15
N LEU A 13 -6.31 -5.91 18.38
CA LEU A 13 -5.89 -5.15 17.22
C LEU A 13 -5.18 -3.90 17.77
N ASN A 14 -3.93 -4.08 18.20
CA ASN A 14 -3.09 -2.99 18.69
C ASN A 14 -3.15 -1.89 17.61
N SER A 15 -3.38 -0.64 18.01
CA SER A 15 -3.59 0.46 17.05
C SER A 15 -2.44 0.58 16.06
N GLU A 16 -1.23 0.19 16.47
CA GLU A 16 -0.06 0.07 15.58
C GLU A 16 -0.26 -0.95 14.45
N THR A 17 -0.82 -2.12 14.76
CA THR A 17 -1.10 -3.16 13.75
C THR A 17 -2.22 -2.71 12.82
N ALA A 18 -3.24 -2.03 13.35
CA ALA A 18 -4.30 -1.43 12.54
C ALA A 18 -3.76 -0.39 11.56
N ARG A 19 -2.90 0.53 12.03
CA ARG A 19 -2.22 1.54 11.19
C ARG A 19 -1.37 0.89 10.11
N LYS A 20 -0.57 -0.13 10.48
CA LYS A 20 0.19 -0.92 9.52
C LYS A 20 -0.72 -1.50 8.43
N MET A 21 -1.81 -2.17 8.80
CA MET A 21 -2.75 -2.74 7.81
C MET A 21 -3.36 -1.69 6.88
N VAL A 22 -3.69 -0.50 7.39
CA VAL A 22 -4.19 0.61 6.56
C VAL A 22 -3.10 1.06 5.59
N CYS A 23 -1.88 1.31 6.07
CA CYS A 23 -0.76 1.72 5.23
C CYS A 23 -0.48 0.69 4.11
N LEU A 24 -0.52 -0.61 4.41
CA LEU A 24 -0.37 -1.65 3.39
C LEU A 24 -1.49 -1.63 2.33
N ARG A 25 -2.73 -1.35 2.75
CA ARG A 25 -3.86 -1.22 1.81
C ARG A 25 -3.71 0.01 0.93
N GLU A 26 -3.26 1.12 1.50
CA GLU A 26 -3.02 2.36 0.76
C GLU A 26 -1.86 2.21 -0.22
N ALA A 27 -0.76 1.58 0.18
CA ALA A 27 0.37 1.26 -0.70
C ALA A 27 -0.07 0.39 -1.89
N ARG A 28 -0.85 -0.66 -1.65
CA ARG A 28 -1.42 -1.51 -2.71
C ARG A 28 -2.35 -0.74 -3.65
N ARG A 29 -3.17 0.15 -3.10
CA ARG A 29 -4.08 0.98 -3.88
C ARG A 29 -3.31 1.97 -4.76
N ALA A 30 -2.27 2.60 -4.21
CA ALA A 30 -1.40 3.52 -4.93
C ALA A 30 -0.62 2.79 -6.04
N PHE A 31 -0.05 1.62 -5.73
CA PHE A 31 0.65 0.78 -6.70
C PHE A 31 -0.25 0.43 -7.90
N LYS A 32 -1.47 -0.05 -7.66
CA LYS A 32 -2.40 -0.37 -8.76
C LYS A 32 -2.85 0.87 -9.54
N LYS A 33 -3.18 1.96 -8.84
CA LYS A 33 -3.70 3.18 -9.47
C LYS A 33 -2.65 3.87 -10.35
N TYR A 34 -1.40 3.87 -9.89
CA TYR A 34 -0.30 4.57 -10.55
C TYR A 34 0.69 3.61 -11.22
N HIS A 35 0.25 2.38 -11.48
CA HIS A 35 1.09 1.35 -12.08
C HIS A 35 1.68 1.83 -13.41
N ALA A 36 0.84 2.30 -14.31
CA ALA A 36 1.25 2.76 -15.64
C ALA A 36 2.18 4.00 -15.62
N GLN A 37 2.19 4.79 -14.54
CA GLN A 37 3.04 5.98 -14.44
C GLN A 37 4.37 5.71 -13.73
N CYS A 38 4.31 5.08 -12.55
CA CYS A 38 5.49 4.93 -11.70
C CYS A 38 6.05 3.51 -11.68
N PHE A 39 5.25 2.50 -12.04
CA PHE A 39 5.58 1.09 -11.90
C PHE A 39 5.45 0.30 -13.20
N TRP A 40 5.48 0.95 -14.37
CA TRP A 40 5.19 0.33 -15.66
C TRP A 40 6.14 -0.83 -16.03
N SER A 41 7.34 -0.85 -15.42
CA SER A 41 8.35 -1.91 -15.57
C SER A 41 8.19 -3.08 -14.56
N TYR A 42 7.29 -2.93 -13.59
CA TYR A 42 7.02 -3.96 -12.59
C TYR A 42 5.78 -4.78 -12.92
N ASP A 43 5.67 -5.94 -12.30
CA ASP A 43 4.55 -6.85 -12.51
C ASP A 43 3.27 -6.33 -11.81
N THR A 44 2.15 -6.28 -12.54
CA THR A 44 0.86 -5.79 -12.03
C THR A 44 0.25 -6.69 -10.93
N GLU A 45 0.63 -7.96 -10.90
CA GLU A 45 0.24 -8.96 -9.91
C GLU A 45 1.20 -9.02 -8.72
N TYR A 46 2.26 -8.20 -8.72
CA TYR A 46 3.21 -8.14 -7.62
C TYR A 46 2.52 -7.85 -6.28
N LYS A 47 2.75 -8.74 -5.32
CA LYS A 47 2.12 -8.69 -3.99
C LYS A 47 2.92 -7.80 -3.06
N ILE A 48 2.57 -6.51 -3.01
CA ILE A 48 3.13 -5.56 -2.03
C ILE A 48 2.96 -6.08 -0.60
N MET A 49 4.09 -6.24 0.08
CA MET A 49 4.24 -6.59 1.49
C MET A 49 4.62 -5.35 2.33
N PHE A 50 4.69 -5.52 3.65
CA PHE A 50 5.03 -4.43 4.58
C PHE A 50 6.42 -3.84 4.34
N ALA A 51 7.40 -4.68 4.00
CA ALA A 51 8.76 -4.23 3.68
C ALA A 51 8.80 -3.35 2.43
N ASP A 52 7.85 -3.57 1.50
CA ASP A 52 7.80 -2.86 0.22
C ASP A 52 7.16 -1.49 0.34
N ILE A 53 6.54 -1.14 1.47
CA ILE A 53 5.86 0.16 1.65
C ILE A 53 6.84 1.31 1.43
N SER A 54 8.04 1.24 2.01
CA SER A 54 9.08 2.26 1.83
C SER A 54 9.52 2.35 0.38
N TRP A 55 9.66 1.21 -0.30
CA TRP A 55 9.99 1.17 -1.72
C TRP A 55 8.89 1.78 -2.61
N VAL A 56 7.61 1.47 -2.34
CA VAL A 56 6.47 2.08 -3.05
C VAL A 56 6.46 3.60 -2.85
N ALA A 57 6.70 4.06 -1.62
CA ALA A 57 6.80 5.48 -1.31
C ALA A 57 7.95 6.15 -2.09
N GLU A 58 9.13 5.54 -2.10
CA GLU A 58 10.27 6.03 -2.88
C GLU A 58 9.98 6.09 -4.38
N GLN A 59 9.36 5.06 -4.96
CA GLN A 59 9.02 5.05 -6.39
C GLN A 59 8.00 6.14 -6.74
N LEU A 60 6.99 6.36 -5.88
CA LEU A 60 6.03 7.47 -6.04
C LEU A 60 6.70 8.84 -5.92
N MET A 61 7.72 8.97 -5.08
CA MET A 61 8.45 10.23 -4.89
C MET A 61 9.48 10.49 -6.00
N LYS A 62 10.11 9.45 -6.55
CA LYS A 62 11.13 9.56 -7.61
C LYS A 62 10.52 9.72 -9.00
N ASN A 63 9.48 8.94 -9.30
CA ASN A 63 8.90 8.87 -10.65
C ASN A 63 7.55 9.58 -10.77
N GLY A 64 6.98 10.02 -9.65
CA GLY A 64 5.66 10.62 -9.61
C GLY A 64 5.67 12.15 -9.63
N ASN A 65 4.48 12.73 -9.77
CA ASN A 65 4.28 14.17 -9.65
C ASN A 65 4.11 14.61 -8.18
N ARG A 66 3.94 15.91 -7.94
CA ARG A 66 3.78 16.47 -6.59
C ARG A 66 2.66 15.81 -5.77
N ALA A 67 1.56 15.38 -6.41
CA ALA A 67 0.48 14.68 -5.72
C ALA A 67 0.88 13.25 -5.31
N LEU A 68 1.66 12.55 -6.15
CA LEU A 68 2.20 11.23 -5.83
C LEU A 68 3.26 11.30 -4.73
N TRP A 69 4.10 12.34 -4.76
CA TRP A 69 5.06 12.61 -3.69
C TRP A 69 4.37 12.78 -2.33
N GLN A 70 3.26 13.53 -2.28
CA GLN A 70 2.45 13.66 -1.05
C GLN A 70 1.86 12.33 -0.57
N ILE A 71 1.49 11.43 -1.49
CA ILE A 71 1.01 10.08 -1.14
C ILE A 71 2.17 9.25 -0.57
N GLY A 72 3.34 9.28 -1.19
CA GLY A 72 4.54 8.60 -0.69
C GLY A 72 4.92 9.05 0.73
N VAL A 73 4.90 10.36 0.99
CA VAL A 73 5.17 10.92 2.32
C VAL A 73 4.15 10.44 3.36
N LYS A 74 2.86 10.32 3.00
CA LYS A 74 1.83 9.80 3.91
C LYS A 74 2.03 8.32 4.23
N LEU A 75 2.59 7.54 3.31
CA LEU A 75 2.88 6.11 3.52
C LEU A 75 4.07 5.87 4.46
N CYS A 76 5.02 6.81 4.53
CA CYS A 76 6.18 6.74 5.42
C CYS A 76 5.88 7.22 6.87
N ARG A 77 4.63 7.52 7.24
CA ARG A 77 4.24 8.08 8.54
C ARG A 77 3.47 7.09 9.41
#